data_AF-A0A7S1ZL92-F1
#
_entry.id   AF-A0A7S1ZL92-F1
#
_cell.length_a   1.000
_cell.length_b   1.000
_cell.length_c   1.000
_cell.angle_alpha   90.00
_cell.angle_beta   90.00
_cell.angle_gamma   90.00
#
_symmetry.space_group_name_H-M   'P 1'
#
loop_
_entity.id
_entity.type
_entity.pdbx_description
1 polymer ?
#
loop_
_entity_poly.entity_id
_entity_poly.type
_entity_poly.pdbx_seq_one_letter_code
_entity_poly.pdbx_strand_id
1 'polypeptide(L)'
;MLLRVLSPEMRQILSRPIFTFHIPNEFRGNDESPKSVTQSILMSNLPHGQKLWRFRADIICGDDDGKHCPKGMCEVKHLQKLLRNPSLSIRLRLCPGTILFMDNGSYLHARSNIQDSSRWLKRVRFYMEGGR
;
A
#
# COMPACT_ATOMS: atom_id res chain seq x y z
N MET A 1 13.36 4.29 -5.65
CA MET A 1 13.76 3.04 -6.35
C MET A 1 12.60 2.48 -7.17
N LEU A 2 11.45 2.15 -6.57
CA LEU A 2 10.29 1.58 -7.28
C LEU A 2 9.77 2.46 -8.44
N LEU A 3 9.65 3.77 -8.26
CA LEU A 3 9.21 4.69 -9.32
C LEU A 3 10.12 4.73 -10.57
N ARG A 4 11.37 4.25 -10.46
CA ARG A 4 12.32 4.19 -11.58
C ARG A 4 12.12 2.95 -12.45
N VAL A 5 11.52 1.89 -11.91
CA VAL A 5 11.27 0.64 -12.64
C VAL A 5 9.85 0.55 -13.21
N LEU A 6 8.96 1.47 -12.81
CA LEU A 6 7.62 1.57 -13.37
C LEU A 6 7.64 2.35 -14.69
N SER A 7 6.94 1.83 -15.69
CA SER A 7 6.77 2.53 -16.96
C SER A 7 6.01 3.86 -16.76
N PRO A 8 6.18 4.86 -17.64
CA PRO A 8 5.40 6.09 -17.62
C PRO A 8 3.89 5.85 -17.57
N GLU A 9 3.39 4.92 -18.38
CA GLU A 9 1.98 4.56 -18.50
C GLU A 9 1.45 3.98 -17.18
N MET A 10 2.21 3.07 -16.59
CA MET A 10 1.85 2.47 -15.31
C MET A 10 1.79 3.51 -14.19
N ARG A 11 2.73 4.47 -14.17
CA ARG A 11 2.69 5.59 -13.21
C ARG A 11 1.44 6.44 -13.41
N GLN A 12 1.09 6.75 -14.65
CA GLN A 12 -0.12 7.52 -14.96
C GLN A 12 -1.39 6.78 -14.50
N ILE A 13 -1.49 5.48 -14.77
CA ILE A 13 -2.66 4.67 -14.38
C ILE A 13 -2.77 4.60 -12.86
N LEU A 14 -1.69 4.28 -12.15
CA LEU A 14 -1.67 4.20 -10.69
C LEU A 14 -1.99 5.55 -10.02
N SER A 15 -1.72 6.67 -10.71
CA SER A 15 -2.05 8.01 -10.25
C SER A 15 -3.51 8.42 -10.41
N ARG A 16 -4.31 7.68 -11.19
CA ARG A 16 -5.73 8.00 -11.38
C ARG A 16 -6.55 7.55 -10.17
N PRO A 17 -7.57 8.33 -9.74
CA PRO A 17 -8.47 7.95 -8.67
C PRO A 17 -9.53 6.95 -9.16
N ILE A 18 -9.10 5.77 -9.61
CA ILE A 18 -9.95 4.73 -10.20
C ILE A 18 -9.95 3.42 -9.40
N PHE A 19 -9.21 3.36 -8.29
CA PHE A 19 -9.07 2.15 -7.49
C PHE A 19 -9.97 2.23 -6.27
N THR A 20 -10.84 1.24 -6.12
CA THR A 20 -11.72 1.10 -4.97
C THR A 20 -11.02 0.32 -3.87
N PHE A 21 -10.92 0.91 -2.69
CA PHE A 21 -10.38 0.29 -1.49
C PHE A 21 -11.53 -0.06 -0.56
N HIS A 22 -11.69 -1.34 -0.23
CA HIS A 22 -12.58 -1.78 0.83
C HIS A 22 -12.03 -1.32 2.19
N ILE A 23 -12.89 -0.78 3.04
CA ILE A 23 -12.52 -0.37 4.39
C ILE A 23 -12.75 -1.57 5.31
N PRO A 24 -11.69 -2.17 5.89
CA PRO A 24 -11.85 -3.31 6.77
C PRO A 24 -12.75 -2.99 7.97
N ASN A 25 -13.50 -3.99 8.44
CA ASN A 25 -14.49 -3.81 9.50
C ASN A 25 -13.90 -3.24 10.79
N GLU A 26 -12.64 -3.56 11.11
CA GLU A 26 -11.95 -3.02 12.28
C GLU A 26 -11.72 -1.49 12.24
N PHE A 27 -11.91 -0.86 11.07
CA PHE A 27 -11.80 0.59 10.88
C PHE A 27 -13.16 1.27 10.65
N ARG A 28 -14.26 0.53 10.66
CA ARG A 28 -15.61 1.09 10.54
C ARG A 28 -16.08 1.55 11.92
N GLY A 29 -16.37 2.83 12.07
CA GLY A 29 -16.80 3.39 13.35
C GLY A 29 -18.24 3.00 13.71
N ASN A 30 -19.10 2.89 12.70
CA ASN A 30 -20.49 2.45 12.80
C ASN A 30 -20.94 1.83 11.47
N ASP A 31 -22.16 1.29 11.41
CA ASP A 31 -22.66 0.67 10.19
C ASP A 31 -22.92 1.64 9.04
N GLU A 32 -23.11 2.93 9.36
CA GLU A 32 -23.26 4.03 8.40
C GLU A 32 -21.92 4.47 7.77
N SER A 33 -20.79 4.05 8.34
CA SER A 33 -19.47 4.37 7.81
C SER A 33 -19.30 3.79 6.40
N PRO A 34 -18.65 4.52 5.47
CA PRO A 34 -18.44 4.04 4.12
C PRO A 34 -17.74 2.68 4.12
N LYS A 35 -18.23 1.76 3.28
CA LYS A 35 -17.67 0.41 3.13
C LYS A 35 -16.46 0.39 2.19
N SER A 36 -16.33 1.41 1.36
CA SER A 36 -15.23 1.54 0.42
C SER A 36 -14.94 3.00 0.10
N VAL A 37 -13.77 3.26 -0.47
CA VAL A 37 -13.34 4.58 -0.94
C VAL A 37 -12.60 4.46 -2.27
N THR A 38 -12.89 5.32 -3.23
CA THR A 38 -12.22 5.32 -4.55
C THR A 38 -11.10 6.35 -4.58
N GLN A 39 -9.85 5.91 -4.77
CA GLN A 39 -8.65 6.76 -4.70
C GLN A 39 -7.55 6.28 -5.67
N SER A 40 -6.45 7.03 -5.72
CA SER A 40 -5.24 6.62 -6.44
C SER A 40 -4.32 5.77 -5.58
N ILE A 41 -3.57 4.87 -6.22
CA ILE A 41 -2.52 4.08 -5.55
C ILE A 41 -1.23 4.91 -5.43
N LEU A 42 -0.93 5.74 -6.41
CA LEU A 42 0.21 6.64 -6.43
C LEU A 42 -0.29 8.09 -6.35
N MET A 43 -0.06 8.76 -5.23
CA MET A 43 -0.34 10.18 -5.11
C MET A 43 0.83 10.96 -5.74
N SER A 44 0.61 11.54 -6.93
CA SER A 44 1.66 12.24 -7.69
C SER A 44 1.54 13.76 -7.76
N ASN A 45 0.43 14.32 -7.28
CA ASN A 45 0.11 15.74 -7.39
C ASN A 45 0.25 16.46 -6.04
N LEU A 46 1.31 16.14 -5.30
CA LEU A 46 1.57 16.72 -3.97
C LEU A 46 2.53 17.92 -4.08
N PRO A 47 2.53 18.82 -3.06
CA PRO A 47 3.49 19.90 -2.97
C PRO A 47 4.94 19.41 -3.13
N HIS A 48 5.79 20.26 -3.70
CA HIS A 48 7.21 19.98 -3.92
C HIS A 48 7.51 18.73 -4.77
N GLY A 49 6.54 18.25 -5.56
CA GLY A 49 6.71 17.08 -6.43
C GLY A 49 6.82 15.76 -5.65
N GLN A 50 6.40 15.74 -4.38
CA GLN A 50 6.38 14.53 -3.56
C GLN A 50 5.48 13.47 -4.18
N LYS A 51 5.85 12.20 -3.98
CA LYS A 51 5.06 11.04 -4.42
C LYS A 51 4.86 10.10 -3.25
N LEU A 52 3.61 9.78 -2.94
CA LEU A 52 3.24 8.88 -1.84
C LEU A 52 2.48 7.67 -2.36
N TRP A 53 2.66 6.53 -1.67
CA TRP A 53 2.00 5.28 -1.97
C TRP A 53 0.82 5.04 -1.04
N ARG A 54 -0.31 4.59 -1.63
CA ARG A 54 -1.47 4.06 -0.94
C ARG A 54 -1.75 2.68 -1.49
N PHE A 55 -1.10 1.67 -0.91
CA PHE A 55 -1.17 0.32 -1.45
C PHE A 55 -1.30 -0.72 -0.34
N ARG A 56 -2.40 -1.48 -0.40
CA ARG A 56 -2.63 -2.68 0.40
C ARG A 56 -3.42 -3.65 -0.47
N ALA A 57 -2.74 -4.69 -0.95
CA ALA A 57 -3.24 -5.56 -2.02
C ALA A 57 -4.56 -6.27 -1.69
N ASP A 58 -4.75 -6.65 -0.41
CA ASP A 58 -5.91 -7.40 0.08
C ASP A 58 -7.20 -6.58 0.17
N ILE A 59 -7.10 -5.25 0.12
CA ILE A 59 -8.28 -4.37 0.21
C ILE A 59 -8.59 -3.63 -1.09
N ILE A 60 -7.77 -3.78 -2.13
CA ILE A 60 -8.06 -3.21 -3.45
C ILE A 60 -9.01 -4.16 -4.16
N CYS A 61 -10.25 -3.72 -4.38
CA CYS A 61 -11.26 -4.53 -5.04
C CYS A 61 -10.94 -4.67 -6.54
N GLY A 62 -10.93 -5.91 -7.02
CA GLY A 62 -11.35 -6.20 -8.40
C GLY A 62 -12.89 -6.22 -8.43
N ASP A 63 -13.51 -6.10 -9.60
CA ASP A 63 -14.97 -6.20 -9.70
C ASP A 63 -15.34 -7.57 -9.13
N ASP A 64 -16.18 -7.59 -8.09
CA ASP A 64 -16.49 -8.78 -7.27
C ASP A 64 -17.05 -9.95 -8.10
N ASP A 65 -17.48 -9.69 -9.34
CA ASP A 65 -18.11 -10.66 -10.24
C ASP A 65 -17.13 -11.44 -11.13
N GLY A 66 -15.82 -11.20 -11.08
CA GLY A 66 -14.82 -11.95 -11.86
C GLY A 66 -14.97 -11.87 -13.40
N LYS A 67 -15.98 -11.15 -13.90
CA LYS A 67 -16.33 -10.97 -15.32
C LYS A 67 -15.74 -9.70 -15.93
N HIS A 68 -15.25 -8.79 -15.11
CA HIS A 68 -14.50 -7.62 -15.53
C HIS A 68 -13.23 -7.51 -14.70
N CYS A 69 -12.11 -7.26 -15.37
CA CYS A 69 -10.90 -6.80 -14.72
C CYS A 69 -11.04 -5.27 -14.68
N PRO A 70 -11.34 -4.63 -13.54
CA PRO A 70 -11.50 -3.19 -13.52
C PRO A 70 -10.23 -2.52 -14.03
N LYS A 71 -10.41 -1.37 -14.69
CA LYS A 71 -9.30 -0.57 -15.24
C LYS A 71 -8.21 -0.39 -14.17
N GLY A 72 -6.96 -0.72 -14.50
CA GLY A 72 -5.85 -0.60 -13.57
C GLY A 72 -5.46 -1.89 -12.82
N MET A 73 -6.27 -2.95 -12.86
CA MET A 73 -5.96 -4.18 -12.11
C MET A 73 -4.79 -4.99 -12.71
N CYS A 74 -4.50 -4.84 -14.00
CA CYS A 74 -3.28 -5.37 -14.61
C CYS A 74 -2.04 -4.73 -13.99
N GLU A 75 -2.08 -3.42 -13.79
CA GLU A 75 -1.03 -2.61 -13.17
C GLU A 75 -0.91 -2.95 -11.68
N VAL A 76 -2.01 -3.18 -10.97
CA VAL A 76 -1.99 -3.69 -9.58
C VAL A 76 -1.28 -5.03 -9.52
N LYS A 77 -1.62 -5.99 -10.39
CA LYS A 77 -0.97 -7.30 -10.45
C LYS A 77 0.52 -7.18 -10.80
N HIS A 78 0.88 -6.30 -11.73
CA HIS A 78 2.27 -6.04 -12.09
C HIS A 78 3.03 -5.42 -10.91
N LEU A 79 2.45 -4.45 -10.22
CA LEU A 79 3.02 -3.84 -9.03
C LEU A 79 3.28 -4.90 -7.95
N GLN A 80 2.33 -5.79 -7.69
CA GLN A 80 2.53 -6.90 -6.75
C GLN A 80 3.69 -7.81 -7.15
N LYS A 81 3.86 -8.12 -8.45
CA LYS A 81 5.01 -8.90 -8.92
C LYS A 81 6.34 -8.17 -8.67
N LEU A 82 6.40 -6.87 -8.96
CA LEU A 82 7.58 -6.05 -8.70
C LEU A 82 7.92 -5.99 -7.21
N LEU A 83 6.93 -5.84 -6.33
CA LEU A 83 7.14 -5.80 -4.88
C LEU A 83 7.65 -7.12 -4.29
N ARG A 84 7.48 -8.23 -5.01
CA ARG A 84 8.05 -9.54 -4.65
C ARG A 84 9.48 -9.73 -5.15
N ASN A 85 10.00 -8.83 -5.99
CA ASN A 85 11.36 -8.90 -6.49
C ASN A 85 12.35 -8.56 -5.36
N PRO A 86 13.24 -9.49 -4.94
CA PRO A 86 14.20 -9.23 -3.88
C PRO A 86 15.13 -8.05 -4.17
N SER A 87 15.45 -7.76 -5.44
CA SER A 87 16.32 -6.64 -5.81
C SER A 87 15.69 -5.26 -5.58
N LEU A 88 14.38 -5.20 -5.35
CA LEU A 88 13.62 -3.98 -5.06
C LEU A 88 13.20 -3.88 -3.59
N SER A 89 13.66 -4.80 -2.74
CA SER A 89 13.25 -4.90 -1.34
C SER A 89 14.44 -5.04 -0.42
N ILE A 90 14.28 -4.61 0.84
CA ILE A 90 15.26 -4.83 1.89
C ILE A 90 14.63 -5.76 2.92
N ARG A 91 15.29 -6.88 3.21
CA ARG A 91 14.87 -7.83 4.25
C ARG A 91 15.59 -7.50 5.54
N LEU A 92 14.82 -7.18 6.58
CA LEU A 92 15.35 -6.86 7.91
C LEU A 92 14.93 -7.93 8.92
N ARG A 93 15.88 -8.39 9.75
CA ARG A 93 15.59 -9.14 10.97
C ARG A 93 15.69 -8.16 12.14
N LEU A 94 14.58 -7.97 12.85
CA LEU A 94 14.55 -7.10 14.03
C LEU A 94 14.92 -7.93 15.26
N CYS A 95 15.98 -7.54 15.95
CA CYS A 95 16.37 -8.11 17.23
C CYS A 95 15.61 -7.43 18.38
N PRO A 96 15.50 -8.06 19.56
CA PRO A 96 14.98 -7.40 20.75
C PRO A 96 15.67 -6.04 20.98
N GLY A 97 14.88 -5.01 21.33
CA GLY A 97 15.36 -3.64 21.51
C GLY A 97 15.55 -2.83 20.22
N THR A 98 15.38 -3.41 19.03
CA THR A 98 15.44 -2.66 17.76
C THR A 98 14.12 -1.96 17.46
N ILE A 99 14.19 -0.69 17.06
CA ILE A 99 13.05 0.09 16.57
C ILE A 99 13.24 0.35 15.07
N LEU A 100 12.21 0.01 14.27
CA LEU A 100 12.14 0.39 12.87
C LEU A 100 11.26 1.63 12.73
N PHE A 101 11.87 2.76 12.39
CA PHE A 101 11.18 4.00 12.06
C PHE A 101 11.09 4.13 10.53
N MET A 102 9.90 4.41 10.00
CA MET A 102 9.65 4.40 8.56
C MET A 102 8.59 5.43 8.17
N ASP A 103 8.86 6.16 7.09
CA ASP A 103 7.85 6.95 6.38
C ASP A 103 6.93 6.01 5.58
N ASN A 104 5.70 5.82 6.06
CA ASN A 104 4.71 4.93 5.46
C ASN A 104 4.17 5.44 4.12
N GLY A 105 4.33 6.72 3.78
CA GLY A 105 3.93 7.26 2.49
C GLY A 105 4.99 6.99 1.41
N SER A 106 6.27 7.03 1.79
CA SER A 106 7.39 6.80 0.86
C SER A 106 7.76 5.33 0.69
N TYR A 107 7.54 4.50 1.72
CA TYR A 107 7.96 3.09 1.74
C TYR A 107 6.78 2.13 1.95
N LEU A 108 6.81 1.03 1.20
CA LEU A 108 5.94 -0.12 1.42
C LEU A 108 6.66 -1.14 2.31
N HIS A 109 5.91 -1.82 3.16
CA HIS A 109 6.46 -2.87 4.04
C HIS A 109 5.55 -4.10 4.03
N ALA A 110 6.18 -5.25 4.26
CA ALA A 110 5.51 -6.54 4.36
C ALA A 110 6.28 -7.42 5.36
N ARG A 111 5.75 -8.63 5.61
CA ARG A 111 6.42 -9.66 6.40
C ARG A 111 6.58 -10.93 5.56
N SER A 112 7.69 -11.63 5.78
CA SER A 112 7.80 -13.03 5.33
C SER A 112 6.85 -13.91 6.14
N ASN A 113 6.64 -15.15 5.69
CA ASN A 113 6.00 -16.17 6.51
C ASN A 113 6.78 -16.32 7.83
N ILE A 114 6.06 -16.35 8.94
CA ILE A 114 6.61 -16.45 10.29
C ILE A 114 6.46 -17.89 10.73
N GLN A 115 7.57 -18.55 11.02
CA GLN A 115 7.60 -19.90 11.61
C GLN A 115 7.93 -19.86 13.11
N ASP A 116 8.29 -18.69 13.64
CA ASP A 116 8.70 -18.49 15.02
C ASP A 116 7.52 -17.95 15.85
N SER A 117 7.04 -18.77 16.78
CA SER A 117 5.94 -18.44 17.70
C SER A 117 6.34 -17.48 18.82
N SER A 118 7.63 -17.30 19.09
CA SER A 118 8.13 -16.42 20.15
C SER A 118 8.23 -14.95 19.72
N ARG A 119 7.98 -14.66 18.44
CA ARG A 119 8.12 -13.31 17.88
C ARG A 119 7.08 -12.36 18.45
N TRP A 120 7.54 -11.37 19.23
CA TRP A 120 6.72 -10.26 19.72
C TRP A 120 7.12 -8.94 19.04
N LEU A 121 6.13 -8.17 18.56
CA LEU A 121 6.34 -6.82 18.03
C LEU A 121 5.32 -5.84 18.62
N LYS A 122 5.76 -4.61 18.91
CA LYS A 122 4.87 -3.48 19.20
C LYS A 122 4.89 -2.52 18.02
N ARG A 123 3.71 -2.09 17.56
CA ARG A 123 3.56 -1.14 16.46
C ARG A 123 2.84 0.11 16.95
N VAL A 124 3.39 1.27 16.62
CA VAL A 124 2.76 2.58 16.83
C VAL A 124 2.74 3.31 15.50
N ARG A 125 1.60 3.90 15.14
CA ARG A 125 1.48 4.82 14.00
C ARG A 125 1.26 6.21 14.58
N PHE A 126 2.04 7.18 14.13
CA PHE A 126 1.92 8.57 14.52
C PHE A 126 1.61 9.40 13.27
N TYR A 127 0.98 10.55 13.49
CA TYR A 127 0.65 11.52 12.47
C TYR A 127 1.43 12.78 12.79
N MET A 128 2.06 13.39 11.79
CA MET A 128 2.65 14.71 11.96
C MET A 128 1.51 15.74 11.96
N GLU A 129 1.53 16.71 12.87
CA GLU A 129 0.55 17.80 12.89
C GLU A 129 0.52 18.53 11.52
N GLY A 130 -0.69 18.82 11.03
CA GLY A 130 -0.92 19.50 9.73
C GLY A 130 -1.13 18.59 8.51
N GLY A 131 -1.06 17.26 8.66
CA GLY A 131 -1.25 16.30 7.55
C GLY A 131 -2.68 15.76 7.36
N ARG A 132 -3.70 16.62 7.31
CA ARG A 132 -5.05 16.26 6.86
C ARG A 132 -5.44 17.03 5.61
#